data_AF-A0A1I6FGX4-F1
#
_entry.id   AF-A0A1I6FGX4-F1
#
_cell.length_a   1.000
_cell.length_b   1.000
_cell.length_c   1.000
_cell.angle_alpha   90.00
_cell.angle_beta   90.00
_cell.angle_gamma   90.00
#
_symmetry.space_group_name_H-M   'P 1'
#
loop_
_entity.id
_entity.type
_entity.pdbx_description
1 polymer ?
#
loop_
_entity_poly.entity_id
_entity_poly.type
_entity_poly.pdbx_seq_one_letter_code
_entity_poly.pdbx_strand_id
1 'polypeptide(L)'
;MDTDIDLPADRPMPVELQEHLWNRLRPQVAATLTGRRRRSAVLPLSAAAAVGLLVVGGVLVLGQDDAPRRTIPASDPADVQLAHDCVTATVASGVEVPDPGSWTPGVKIDADTGSGNGAAWPEFLMIRNDRAAALCLVAGSSTGGITGADVAAMEGRGRHSYATLTAARPFDYLDAWNFLDGTSIQFGITTEDVVAVSVVWQDGNVTPALLHDGTFAVKIDRGEMCGRPGHISATPVASNVVRVTLGDGQVVEGPLCKPTG
;
A
#
# COMPACT_ATOMS: atom_id res chain seq x y z
N MET A 1 -29.60 30.99 22.24
CA MET A 1 -30.13 31.23 20.90
C MET A 1 -29.29 30.36 19.98
N ASP A 2 -29.77 29.15 19.77
CA ASP A 2 -29.21 28.20 18.82
C ASP A 2 -29.43 28.71 17.39
N THR A 3 -28.41 28.58 16.56
CA THR A 3 -28.57 28.58 15.11
C THR A 3 -27.95 27.29 14.60
N ASP A 4 -28.67 26.20 14.82
CA ASP A 4 -28.54 24.98 14.03
C ASP A 4 -28.92 25.34 12.59
N ILE A 5 -27.95 25.30 11.69
CA ILE A 5 -28.19 25.42 10.26
C ILE A 5 -28.58 24.03 9.79
N ASP A 6 -29.88 23.76 9.86
CA ASP A 6 -30.54 22.56 9.36
C ASP A 6 -30.45 22.57 7.82
N LEU A 7 -29.45 21.88 7.27
CA LEU A 7 -29.31 21.71 5.82
C LEU A 7 -30.04 20.44 5.41
N PRO A 8 -31.05 20.52 4.52
CA PRO A 8 -31.76 19.33 4.06
C PRO A 8 -30.81 18.42 3.29
N ALA A 9 -30.86 17.13 3.62
CA ALA A 9 -30.19 16.08 2.85
C ALA A 9 -30.77 16.03 1.41
N ASP A 10 -29.87 15.83 0.44
CA ASP A 10 -30.17 15.53 -0.97
C ASP A 10 -30.87 16.59 -1.81
N ARG A 11 -30.25 17.78 -1.92
CA ARG A 11 -30.36 18.54 -3.19
C ARG A 11 -29.02 18.53 -3.92
N PRO A 12 -28.97 18.11 -5.20
CA PRO A 12 -27.78 18.32 -6.02
C PRO A 12 -27.51 19.83 -6.07
N MET A 13 -26.23 20.20 -5.95
CA MET A 13 -25.79 21.59 -6.00
C MET A 13 -26.35 22.24 -7.28
N PRO A 14 -27.02 23.41 -7.19
CA PRO A 14 -27.52 24.09 -8.37
C PRO A 14 -26.39 24.33 -9.38
N VAL A 15 -26.64 24.01 -10.65
CA VAL A 15 -25.64 24.10 -11.73
C VAL A 15 -25.04 25.50 -11.81
N GLU A 16 -25.83 26.54 -11.56
CA GLU A 16 -25.36 27.93 -11.53
C GLU A 16 -24.33 28.19 -10.43
N LEU A 17 -24.49 27.55 -9.27
CA LEU A 17 -23.54 27.64 -8.15
C LEU A 17 -22.25 26.89 -8.47
N GLN A 18 -22.37 25.72 -9.11
CA GLN A 18 -21.23 24.91 -9.54
C GLN A 18 -20.40 25.64 -10.61
N GLU A 19 -21.04 26.24 -11.61
CA GLU A 19 -20.36 27.06 -12.61
C GLU A 19 -19.71 28.31 -11.99
N HIS A 20 -20.38 28.95 -11.03
CA HIS A 20 -19.83 30.13 -10.38
C HIS A 20 -18.58 29.80 -9.55
N LEU A 21 -18.61 28.71 -8.79
CA LEU A 21 -17.44 28.21 -8.04
C LEU A 21 -16.31 27.78 -8.99
N TRP A 22 -16.64 27.10 -10.08
CA TRP A 22 -15.66 26.68 -11.07
C TRP A 22 -14.99 27.87 -11.78
N ASN A 23 -15.75 28.90 -12.14
CA ASN A 23 -15.22 30.12 -12.75
C ASN A 23 -14.33 30.92 -11.78
N ARG A 24 -14.55 30.81 -10.47
CA ARG A 24 -13.69 31.42 -9.45
C ARG A 24 -12.38 30.67 -9.25
N LEU A 25 -12.41 29.33 -9.34
CA LEU A 25 -11.24 28.46 -9.14
C LEU A 25 -10.35 28.37 -10.39
N ARG A 26 -10.94 28.37 -11.59
CA ARG A 26 -10.23 28.24 -12.88
C ARG A 26 -9.02 29.19 -13.04
N PRO A 27 -9.10 30.50 -12.76
CA PRO A 27 -7.95 31.39 -12.91
C PRO A 27 -6.84 31.11 -11.88
N GLN A 28 -7.17 30.59 -10.69
CA GLN A 28 -6.17 30.25 -9.68
C GLN A 28 -5.37 29.01 -10.09
N VAL A 29 -6.06 27.99 -10.61
CA VAL A 29 -5.44 26.76 -11.15
C VAL A 29 -4.56 27.09 -12.37
N ALA A 30 -5.02 27.96 -13.26
CA ALA A 30 -4.24 28.39 -14.43
C ALA A 30 -2.96 29.18 -14.03
N ALA A 31 -3.03 30.00 -12.97
CA ALA A 31 -1.88 30.72 -12.43
C ALA A 31 -0.85 29.77 -11.79
N THR A 32 -1.30 28.70 -11.11
CA THR A 32 -0.39 27.71 -10.50
C THR A 32 0.38 26.90 -11.55
N LEU A 33 -0.25 26.63 -12.69
CA LEU A 33 0.36 25.86 -13.79
C LEU A 33 1.33 26.69 -14.65
N THR A 34 1.13 28.01 -14.75
CA THR A 34 1.97 28.89 -15.56
C THR A 34 3.18 29.46 -14.80
N GLY A 35 3.12 29.56 -13.46
CA GLY A 35 4.21 30.10 -12.64
C GLY A 35 5.46 29.22 -12.48
N ARG A 36 5.44 27.94 -12.89
CA ARG A 36 6.55 26.99 -12.67
C ARG A 36 7.47 26.78 -13.87
N ARG A 37 7.26 27.50 -14.98
CA ARG A 37 8.17 27.52 -16.13
C ARG A 37 9.03 28.78 -16.14
N ARG A 38 10.18 28.75 -15.46
CA ARG A 38 11.47 29.36 -15.90
C ARG A 38 12.46 29.43 -14.73
N ARG A 39 13.48 28.58 -14.80
CA ARG A 39 14.90 28.94 -14.65
C ARG A 39 15.73 27.70 -15.00
N SER A 40 16.05 27.57 -16.29
CA SER A 40 17.13 26.71 -16.75
C SER A 40 18.45 27.45 -16.49
N ALA A 41 19.37 26.81 -15.78
CA ALA A 41 20.78 27.13 -15.81
C ALA A 41 21.53 25.85 -16.23
N VAL A 42 22.59 26.06 -16.99
CA VAL A 42 23.19 25.15 -17.95
C VAL A 42 24.60 24.75 -17.47
N LEU A 43 24.92 23.44 -17.55
CA LEU A 43 26.24 22.74 -17.68
C LEU A 43 27.28 22.86 -16.53
N PRO A 44 28.36 22.02 -16.46
CA PRO A 44 28.86 20.98 -17.39
C PRO A 44 29.28 19.60 -16.77
N LEU A 45 29.64 18.68 -17.68
CA LEU A 45 30.25 17.34 -17.52
C LEU A 45 31.50 17.26 -16.60
N SER A 46 31.75 16.08 -15.96
CA SER A 46 33.04 15.34 -15.99
C SER A 46 33.10 14.06 -15.11
N ALA A 47 33.66 12.99 -15.70
CA ALA A 47 34.47 11.86 -15.15
C ALA A 47 33.89 10.97 -14.00
N ALA A 48 33.64 9.67 -14.17
CA ALA A 48 34.51 8.52 -14.45
C ALA A 48 35.25 7.91 -13.23
N ALA A 49 35.00 6.60 -13.03
CA ALA A 49 35.77 5.55 -12.34
C ALA A 49 35.87 5.55 -10.80
N ALA A 50 35.46 4.45 -10.17
CA ALA A 50 36.41 3.43 -9.69
C ALA A 50 35.69 2.25 -9.00
N VAL A 51 36.21 1.06 -9.29
CA VAL A 51 35.93 -0.25 -8.68
C VAL A 51 36.42 -0.28 -7.24
N GLY A 52 35.67 -0.97 -6.36
CA GLY A 52 36.12 -1.26 -4.99
C GLY A 52 35.36 -2.42 -4.37
N LEU A 53 35.75 -3.65 -4.73
CA LEU A 53 35.46 -4.87 -3.98
C LEU A 53 36.17 -4.79 -2.62
N LEU A 54 35.41 -4.93 -1.52
CA LEU A 54 35.96 -5.36 -0.23
C LEU A 54 34.98 -6.36 0.39
N VAL A 55 35.25 -7.63 0.09
CA VAL A 55 34.80 -8.79 0.86
C VAL A 55 35.65 -8.83 2.12
N VAL A 56 35.03 -8.77 3.29
CA VAL A 56 35.64 -9.17 4.56
C VAL A 56 34.73 -10.21 5.18
N GLY A 57 35.23 -11.45 5.23
CA GLY A 57 34.55 -12.60 5.83
C GLY A 57 34.59 -12.58 7.36
N GLY A 58 33.68 -13.36 7.94
CA GLY A 58 33.62 -13.60 9.38
C GLY A 58 32.67 -14.74 9.75
N VAL A 59 33.21 -15.96 9.74
CA VAL A 59 32.94 -17.14 10.60
C VAL A 59 31.57 -17.85 10.55
N LEU A 60 31.70 -19.17 10.39
CA LEU A 60 30.72 -20.28 10.37
C LEU A 60 29.90 -20.43 11.66
N VAL A 61 28.62 -20.83 11.49
CA VAL A 61 28.01 -21.89 12.32
C VAL A 61 27.25 -22.84 11.38
N LEU A 62 27.76 -24.07 11.25
CA LEU A 62 27.00 -25.22 10.77
C LEU A 62 26.03 -25.61 11.89
N GLY A 63 24.73 -25.35 11.68
CA GLY A 63 23.64 -25.96 12.42
C GLY A 63 22.72 -26.64 11.41
N GLN A 64 22.65 -27.96 11.48
CA GLN A 64 21.76 -28.77 10.64
C GLN A 64 20.30 -28.37 10.83
N ASP A 65 19.61 -28.39 9.69
CA ASP A 65 18.17 -28.39 9.45
C ASP A 65 17.29 -28.82 10.63
N ASP A 66 16.67 -27.83 11.24
CA ASP A 66 15.22 -27.83 11.41
C ASP A 66 14.78 -26.44 10.97
N ALA A 67 14.35 -26.30 9.71
CA ALA A 67 13.64 -25.09 9.30
C ALA A 67 12.50 -24.90 10.32
N PRO A 68 12.50 -23.85 11.16
CA PRO A 68 11.49 -23.70 12.17
C PRO A 68 10.16 -23.64 11.44
N ARG A 69 9.32 -24.65 11.65
CA ARG A 69 7.94 -24.64 11.17
C ARG A 69 7.30 -23.44 11.82
N ARG A 70 7.24 -22.35 11.06
CA ARG A 70 6.94 -21.02 11.56
C ARG A 70 5.51 -21.05 12.07
N THR A 71 5.36 -21.06 13.38
CA THR A 71 4.07 -20.84 14.01
C THR A 71 3.73 -19.38 13.75
N ILE A 72 2.88 -19.12 12.77
CA ILE A 72 2.27 -17.80 12.58
C ILE A 72 1.56 -17.47 13.90
N PRO A 73 1.82 -16.31 14.52
CA PRO A 73 1.13 -15.92 15.74
C PRO A 73 -0.37 -16.07 15.54
N ALA A 74 -1.08 -16.64 16.51
CA ALA A 74 -2.53 -16.68 16.43
C ALA A 74 -3.04 -15.24 16.35
N SER A 75 -3.83 -14.93 15.32
CA SER A 75 -4.41 -13.61 15.15
C SER A 75 -5.34 -13.28 16.33
N ASP A 76 -5.44 -11.99 16.67
CA ASP A 76 -6.33 -11.53 17.74
C ASP A 76 -7.78 -11.93 17.39
N PRO A 77 -8.54 -12.53 18.33
CA PRO A 77 -9.96 -12.81 18.12
C PRO A 77 -10.77 -11.61 17.62
N ALA A 78 -10.40 -10.38 18.00
CA ALA A 78 -11.02 -9.16 17.50
C ALA A 78 -10.77 -8.97 15.99
N ASP A 79 -9.55 -9.22 15.52
CA ASP A 79 -9.21 -9.11 14.10
C ASP A 79 -9.86 -10.22 13.26
N VAL A 80 -10.04 -11.41 13.84
CA VAL A 80 -10.83 -12.49 13.21
C VAL A 80 -12.27 -12.06 13.01
N GLN A 81 -12.88 -11.42 14.01
CA GLN A 81 -14.25 -10.88 13.88
C GLN A 81 -14.30 -9.75 12.85
N LEU A 82 -13.34 -8.82 12.85
CA LEU A 82 -13.27 -7.74 11.85
C LEU A 82 -13.13 -8.29 10.42
N ALA A 83 -12.33 -9.32 10.21
CA ALA A 83 -12.20 -9.99 8.91
C ALA A 83 -13.52 -10.61 8.46
N HIS A 84 -14.19 -11.34 9.35
CA HIS A 84 -15.50 -11.93 9.09
C HIS A 84 -16.56 -10.87 8.75
N ASP A 85 -16.61 -9.79 9.53
CA ASP A 85 -17.56 -8.69 9.33
C ASP A 85 -17.30 -7.95 8.02
N CYS A 86 -16.03 -7.81 7.63
CA CYS A 86 -15.64 -7.17 6.39
C CYS A 86 -16.11 -7.98 5.17
N VAL A 87 -15.91 -9.30 5.20
CA VAL A 87 -16.43 -10.21 4.16
C VAL A 87 -17.96 -10.17 4.13
N THR A 88 -18.60 -10.24 5.29
CA THR A 88 -20.07 -10.23 5.41
C THR A 88 -20.67 -8.92 4.87
N ALA A 89 -20.09 -7.77 5.22
CA ALA A 89 -20.50 -6.46 4.72
C ALA A 89 -20.37 -6.36 3.19
N THR A 90 -19.32 -6.95 2.64
CA THR A 90 -19.07 -6.97 1.20
C THR A 90 -20.08 -7.87 0.45
N VAL A 91 -20.40 -9.04 1.00
CA VAL A 91 -21.45 -9.90 0.45
C VAL A 91 -22.82 -9.23 0.55
N ALA A 92 -23.10 -8.55 1.67
CA ALA A 92 -24.37 -7.83 1.88
C ALA A 92 -24.55 -6.66 0.91
N SER A 93 -23.47 -6.06 0.41
CA SER A 93 -23.52 -5.02 -0.63
C SER A 93 -23.67 -5.59 -2.06
N GLY A 94 -23.79 -6.91 -2.20
CA GLY A 94 -24.02 -7.60 -3.46
C GLY A 94 -22.75 -7.94 -4.25
N VAL A 95 -21.57 -7.81 -3.64
CA VAL A 95 -20.29 -8.18 -4.27
C VAL A 95 -19.98 -9.64 -3.98
N GLU A 96 -19.64 -10.39 -5.01
CA GLU A 96 -19.24 -11.79 -4.87
C GLU A 96 -17.86 -11.90 -4.22
N VAL A 97 -17.79 -12.60 -3.09
CA VAL A 97 -16.54 -12.93 -2.40
C VAL A 97 -16.29 -14.44 -2.53
N PRO A 98 -15.16 -14.88 -3.12
CA PRO A 98 -14.83 -16.29 -3.20
C PRO A 98 -14.61 -16.90 -1.82
N ASP A 99 -15.16 -18.10 -1.60
CA ASP A 99 -15.01 -18.89 -0.38
C ASP A 99 -15.14 -18.04 0.91
N PRO A 100 -16.27 -17.35 1.17
CA PRO A 100 -16.37 -16.31 2.21
C PRO A 100 -15.91 -16.75 3.61
N GLY A 101 -16.08 -18.03 3.96
CA GLY A 101 -15.70 -18.59 5.25
C GLY A 101 -14.21 -18.90 5.40
N SER A 102 -13.38 -18.74 4.36
CA SER A 102 -11.96 -19.08 4.39
C SER A 102 -11.04 -17.87 4.62
N TRP A 103 -11.59 -16.68 4.78
CA TRP A 103 -10.81 -15.45 4.93
C TRP A 103 -10.29 -15.31 6.36
N THR A 104 -9.00 -15.03 6.50
CA THR A 104 -8.28 -14.85 7.76
C THR A 104 -7.66 -13.45 7.83
N PRO A 105 -7.50 -12.90 9.04
CA PRO A 105 -6.79 -11.63 9.23
C PRO A 105 -5.28 -11.80 9.00
N GLY A 106 -4.74 -10.90 8.18
CA GLY A 106 -3.32 -10.70 7.93
C GLY A 106 -2.80 -9.49 8.74
N VAL A 107 -2.10 -8.57 8.09
CA VAL A 107 -1.52 -7.41 8.75
C VAL A 107 -2.56 -6.32 9.06
N LYS A 108 -2.53 -5.78 10.28
CA LYS A 108 -3.27 -4.59 10.69
C LYS A 108 -2.31 -3.40 10.80
N ILE A 109 -2.71 -2.25 10.29
CA ILE A 109 -1.90 -1.02 10.32
C ILE A 109 -2.78 0.23 10.47
N ASP A 110 -2.34 1.13 11.34
CA ASP A 110 -3.02 2.39 11.57
C ASP A 110 -2.53 3.44 10.59
N ALA A 111 -3.45 4.28 10.12
CA ALA A 111 -3.06 5.42 9.28
C ALA A 111 -2.13 6.39 10.03
N ASP A 112 -2.28 6.53 11.35
CA ASP A 112 -1.48 7.41 12.22
C ASP A 112 -1.28 8.82 11.66
N THR A 113 -2.16 9.26 10.77
CA THR A 113 -2.17 10.62 10.28
C THR A 113 -2.94 11.41 11.33
N GLY A 114 -2.38 12.49 11.86
CA GLY A 114 -3.15 13.35 12.75
C GLY A 114 -4.20 14.04 11.90
N SER A 115 -5.48 13.73 12.05
CA SER A 115 -6.49 14.65 11.54
C SER A 115 -6.37 15.87 12.45
N GLY A 116 -6.07 17.04 11.89
CA GLY A 116 -6.00 18.28 12.69
C GLY A 116 -7.31 18.63 13.41
N ASN A 117 -8.35 17.81 13.27
CA ASN A 117 -9.68 17.93 13.88
C ASN A 117 -10.02 16.81 14.90
N GLY A 118 -9.08 15.93 15.28
CA GLY A 118 -9.28 14.94 16.34
C GLY A 118 -10.11 13.71 15.96
N ALA A 119 -10.43 13.52 14.68
CA ALA A 119 -10.99 12.27 14.17
C ALA A 119 -9.89 11.20 14.05
N ALA A 120 -10.09 10.03 14.65
CA ALA A 120 -9.24 8.88 14.36
C ALA A 120 -9.33 8.55 12.87
N TRP A 121 -8.19 8.46 12.19
CA TRP A 121 -8.17 7.98 10.81
C TRP A 121 -8.47 6.49 10.75
N PRO A 122 -8.91 5.97 9.58
CA PRO A 122 -9.14 4.55 9.43
C PRO A 122 -7.90 3.72 9.77
N GLU A 123 -8.12 2.61 10.46
CA GLU A 123 -7.19 1.51 10.52
C GLU A 123 -7.43 0.64 9.27
N PHE A 124 -6.39 -0.04 8.80
CA PHE A 124 -6.48 -0.98 7.69
C PHE A 124 -6.17 -2.38 8.19
N LEU A 125 -7.02 -3.33 7.82
CA LEU A 125 -6.77 -4.74 8.04
C LEU A 125 -6.65 -5.42 6.68
N MET A 126 -5.47 -5.96 6.37
CA MET A 126 -5.35 -6.92 5.29
C MET A 126 -5.99 -8.23 5.73
N ILE A 127 -6.80 -8.81 4.86
CA ILE A 127 -7.36 -10.14 5.01
C ILE A 127 -6.93 -10.99 3.83
N ARG A 128 -6.87 -12.31 4.00
CA ARG A 128 -6.46 -13.22 2.93
C ARG A 128 -7.15 -14.57 3.03
N ASN A 129 -7.05 -15.36 1.97
CA ASN A 129 -7.22 -16.80 2.02
C ASN A 129 -6.01 -17.49 1.34
N ASP A 130 -6.18 -18.70 0.84
CA ASP A 130 -5.13 -19.44 0.12
C ASP A 130 -4.86 -18.90 -1.30
N ARG A 131 -5.78 -18.09 -1.86
CA ARG A 131 -5.76 -17.65 -3.26
C ARG A 131 -5.63 -16.14 -3.44
N ALA A 132 -6.12 -15.37 -2.47
CA ALA A 132 -6.38 -13.95 -2.59
C ALA A 132 -6.07 -13.19 -1.29
N ALA A 133 -5.83 -11.89 -1.42
CA ALA A 133 -5.72 -10.91 -0.35
C ALA A 133 -6.53 -9.65 -0.67
N ALA A 134 -7.08 -9.03 0.37
CA ALA A 134 -7.92 -7.86 0.27
C ALA A 134 -7.68 -6.90 1.44
N LEU A 135 -8.11 -5.65 1.25
CA LEU A 135 -8.02 -4.58 2.22
C LEU A 135 -9.40 -4.30 2.81
N CYS A 136 -9.48 -4.32 4.13
CA CYS A 136 -10.63 -3.91 4.91
C CYS A 136 -10.34 -2.57 5.57
N LEU A 137 -11.22 -1.60 5.34
CA LEU A 137 -11.20 -0.36 6.09
C LEU A 137 -11.91 -0.56 7.43
N VAL A 138 -11.20 -0.26 8.51
CA VAL A 138 -11.66 -0.43 9.90
C VAL A 138 -11.81 0.95 10.53
N ALA A 139 -12.97 1.18 11.13
CA ALA A 139 -13.30 2.37 11.89
C ALA A 139 -13.73 1.94 13.30
N GLY A 140 -12.78 1.95 14.25
CA GLY A 140 -13.00 1.39 15.58
C GLY A 140 -13.31 -0.12 15.51
N SER A 141 -14.45 -0.54 16.06
CA SER A 141 -14.88 -1.95 16.03
C SER A 141 -15.75 -2.30 14.82
N SER A 142 -15.76 -1.45 13.78
CA SER A 142 -16.61 -1.62 12.60
C SER A 142 -15.80 -1.61 11.32
N THR A 143 -16.36 -2.20 10.27
CA THR A 143 -15.74 -2.28 8.94
C THR A 143 -16.71 -1.85 7.84
N GLY A 144 -16.19 -1.18 6.82
CA GLY A 144 -16.93 -0.74 5.64
C GLY A 144 -17.03 -1.79 4.53
N GLY A 145 -16.50 -3.00 4.75
CA GLY A 145 -16.28 -3.99 3.70
C GLY A 145 -14.92 -3.85 3.01
N ILE A 146 -14.69 -4.66 1.98
CA ILE A 146 -13.45 -4.71 1.22
C ILE A 146 -13.33 -3.47 0.33
N THR A 147 -12.22 -2.75 0.43
CA THR A 147 -11.95 -1.49 -0.29
C THR A 147 -10.86 -1.59 -1.35
N GLY A 148 -10.19 -2.75 -1.47
CA GLY A 148 -9.22 -3.07 -2.51
C GLY A 148 -8.92 -4.57 -2.46
N ALA A 149 -8.82 -5.25 -3.60
CA ALA A 149 -8.64 -6.71 -3.64
C ALA A 149 -7.93 -7.21 -4.89
N ASP A 150 -7.22 -8.34 -4.77
CA ASP A 150 -6.69 -9.08 -5.92
C ASP A 150 -7.71 -10.04 -6.58
N VAL A 151 -8.97 -9.99 -6.15
CA VAL A 151 -10.01 -10.87 -6.66
C VAL A 151 -10.60 -10.28 -7.93
N ALA A 152 -10.51 -11.02 -9.04
CA ALA A 152 -11.01 -10.60 -10.36
C ALA A 152 -12.50 -10.20 -10.37
N ALA A 153 -13.30 -10.77 -9.46
CA ALA A 153 -14.71 -10.46 -9.28
C ALA A 153 -14.96 -9.14 -8.51
N MET A 154 -13.98 -8.66 -7.75
CA MET A 154 -14.10 -7.50 -6.85
C MET A 154 -13.43 -6.26 -7.42
N GLU A 155 -12.31 -6.42 -8.15
CA GLU A 155 -11.70 -5.37 -8.95
C GLU A 155 -11.10 -5.99 -10.21
N GLY A 156 -11.56 -5.54 -11.39
CA GLY A 156 -11.36 -6.19 -12.68
C GLY A 156 -9.94 -6.24 -13.26
N ARG A 157 -8.90 -6.51 -12.46
CA ARG A 157 -7.52 -6.67 -12.93
C ARG A 157 -6.74 -7.63 -12.01
N GLY A 158 -6.90 -8.94 -12.20
CA GLY A 158 -6.08 -10.00 -11.56
C GLY A 158 -4.59 -9.94 -11.93
N ARG A 159 -3.90 -8.87 -11.53
CA ARG A 159 -2.51 -8.55 -11.87
C ARG A 159 -1.51 -8.98 -10.79
N HIS A 160 -1.99 -9.13 -9.56
CA HIS A 160 -1.20 -9.42 -8.36
C HIS A 160 -2.01 -10.45 -7.58
N SER A 161 -1.54 -11.68 -7.41
CA SER A 161 -2.25 -12.72 -6.63
C SER A 161 -1.26 -13.74 -6.11
N TYR A 162 -1.64 -14.56 -5.12
CA TYR A 162 -0.73 -15.59 -4.61
C TYR A 162 -0.23 -16.55 -5.70
N ALA A 163 -1.01 -16.75 -6.77
CA ALA A 163 -0.62 -17.59 -7.90
C ALA A 163 0.55 -17.03 -8.74
N THR A 164 0.88 -15.73 -8.62
CA THR A 164 2.02 -15.12 -9.32
C THR A 164 3.33 -15.20 -8.54
N LEU A 165 3.26 -15.66 -7.28
CA LEU A 165 4.42 -15.72 -6.39
C LEU A 165 5.25 -16.98 -6.65
N THR A 166 6.57 -16.83 -6.59
CA THR A 166 7.53 -17.91 -6.76
C THR A 166 8.72 -17.68 -5.83
N ALA A 167 9.57 -18.67 -5.60
CA ALA A 167 10.81 -18.45 -4.82
C ALA A 167 11.70 -17.34 -5.41
N ALA A 168 11.69 -17.15 -6.74
CA ALA A 168 12.44 -16.08 -7.41
C ALA A 168 11.73 -14.71 -7.36
N ARG A 169 10.43 -14.70 -7.09
CA ARG A 169 9.60 -13.50 -6.92
C ARG A 169 8.67 -13.72 -5.72
N PRO A 170 9.23 -13.66 -4.50
CA PRO A 170 8.55 -14.14 -3.29
C PRO A 170 7.53 -13.13 -2.74
N PHE A 171 7.29 -12.03 -3.46
CA PHE A 171 6.34 -10.98 -3.11
C PHE A 171 5.71 -10.35 -4.35
N ASP A 172 4.54 -9.74 -4.16
CA ASP A 172 3.91 -8.85 -5.13
C ASP A 172 3.28 -7.67 -4.39
N TYR A 173 3.24 -6.53 -5.08
CA TYR A 173 2.51 -5.35 -4.62
C TYR A 173 1.02 -5.59 -4.84
N LEU A 174 0.18 -5.31 -3.84
CA LEU A 174 -1.26 -5.45 -3.93
C LEU A 174 -1.91 -4.11 -4.27
N ASP A 175 -1.78 -3.14 -3.36
CA ASP A 175 -2.44 -1.84 -3.48
C ASP A 175 -1.77 -0.79 -2.57
N ALA A 176 -2.20 0.47 -2.65
CA ALA A 176 -1.72 1.55 -1.80
C ALA A 176 -2.81 2.56 -1.46
N TRP A 177 -2.81 3.00 -0.20
CA TRP A 177 -3.63 4.09 0.27
C TRP A 177 -2.81 5.37 0.38
N ASN A 178 -3.13 6.38 -0.45
CA ASN A 178 -2.39 7.64 -0.49
C ASN A 178 -3.16 8.76 0.21
N PHE A 179 -2.53 9.40 1.19
CA PHE A 179 -3.11 10.50 1.97
C PHE A 179 -2.75 11.86 1.37
N LEU A 180 -3.57 12.88 1.69
CA LEU A 180 -3.39 14.24 1.17
C LEU A 180 -2.13 14.94 1.68
N ASP A 181 -1.62 14.53 2.84
CA ASP A 181 -0.38 15.04 3.43
C ASP A 181 0.89 14.47 2.77
N GLY A 182 0.73 13.55 1.81
CA GLY A 182 1.83 12.88 1.10
C GLY A 182 2.26 11.56 1.73
N THR A 183 1.72 11.21 2.91
CA THR A 183 1.86 9.88 3.50
C THR A 183 1.16 8.85 2.61
N SER A 184 1.67 7.63 2.57
CA SER A 184 1.02 6.51 1.90
C SER A 184 1.25 5.22 2.68
N ILE A 185 0.31 4.29 2.60
CA ILE A 185 0.50 2.93 3.08
C ILE A 185 0.51 2.03 1.87
N GLN A 186 1.51 1.17 1.79
CA GLN A 186 1.71 0.24 0.71
C GLN A 186 1.41 -1.15 1.24
N PHE A 187 0.62 -1.91 0.50
CA PHE A 187 0.14 -3.23 0.86
C PHE A 187 0.64 -4.26 -0.14
N GLY A 188 0.96 -5.45 0.32
CA GLY A 188 1.38 -6.52 -0.56
C GLY A 188 1.28 -7.90 0.06
N ILE A 189 1.61 -8.88 -0.77
CA ILE A 189 1.55 -10.30 -0.45
C ILE A 189 2.92 -10.94 -0.60
N THR A 190 3.14 -12.04 0.11
CA THR A 190 4.39 -12.78 0.16
C THR A 190 4.15 -14.28 0.16
N THR A 191 5.18 -15.01 -0.26
CA THR A 191 5.28 -16.46 -0.06
C THR A 191 5.48 -16.79 1.43
N GLU A 192 5.12 -18.00 1.84
CA GLU A 192 5.11 -18.41 3.25
C GLU A 192 6.51 -18.43 3.89
N ASP A 193 7.56 -18.62 3.08
CA ASP A 193 8.96 -18.67 3.50
C ASP A 193 9.58 -17.29 3.75
N VAL A 194 8.87 -16.19 3.43
CA VAL A 194 9.33 -14.82 3.71
C VAL A 194 9.29 -14.52 5.19
N VAL A 195 10.44 -14.25 5.82
CA VAL A 195 10.52 -13.96 7.27
C VAL A 195 10.57 -12.47 7.61
N ALA A 196 11.02 -11.62 6.69
CA ALA A 196 11.06 -10.19 6.87
C ALA A 196 10.85 -9.45 5.54
N VAL A 197 10.18 -8.31 5.63
CA VAL A 197 9.99 -7.38 4.50
C VAL A 197 10.43 -5.99 4.95
N SER A 198 11.10 -5.26 4.08
CA SER A 198 11.47 -3.87 4.29
C SER A 198 11.42 -3.10 2.98
N VAL A 199 11.23 -1.80 3.06
CA VAL A 199 11.36 -0.88 1.94
C VAL A 199 12.69 -0.16 2.05
N VAL A 200 13.51 -0.29 1.02
CA VAL A 200 14.76 0.43 0.84
C VAL A 200 14.48 1.65 -0.01
N TRP A 201 14.73 2.80 0.58
CA TRP A 201 14.49 4.09 -0.03
C TRP A 201 15.62 4.50 -0.96
N GLN A 202 15.33 5.44 -1.87
CA GLN A 202 16.35 6.00 -2.77
C GLN A 202 17.55 6.62 -2.05
N ASP A 203 17.34 7.14 -0.83
CA ASP A 203 18.39 7.72 0.00
C ASP A 203 19.16 6.66 0.82
N GLY A 204 18.85 5.38 0.62
CA GLY A 204 19.47 4.24 1.30
C GLY A 204 18.89 3.94 2.67
N ASN A 205 17.92 4.73 3.16
CA ASN A 205 17.20 4.40 4.39
C ASN A 205 16.43 3.08 4.21
N VAL A 206 16.15 2.40 5.32
CA VAL A 206 15.39 1.15 5.32
C VAL A 206 14.25 1.26 6.33
N THR A 207 13.02 1.11 5.87
CA THR A 207 11.83 1.04 6.72
C THR A 207 11.34 -0.41 6.79
N PRO A 208 11.30 -1.04 7.98
CA PRO A 208 10.72 -2.37 8.11
C PRO A 208 9.21 -2.31 7.83
N ALA A 209 8.70 -3.30 7.11
CA ALA A 209 7.27 -3.51 6.93
C ALA A 209 6.72 -4.36 8.08
N LEU A 210 5.45 -4.16 8.40
CA LEU A 210 4.69 -5.12 9.18
C LEU A 210 4.43 -6.34 8.29
N LEU A 211 4.65 -7.55 8.79
CA LEU A 211 4.47 -8.79 8.06
C LEU A 211 3.69 -9.77 8.94
N HIS A 212 2.55 -10.24 8.45
CA HIS A 212 1.74 -11.25 9.13
C HIS A 212 0.98 -12.11 8.12
N ASP A 213 0.99 -13.42 8.34
CA ASP A 213 0.25 -14.40 7.54
C ASP A 213 0.41 -14.21 6.03
N GLY A 214 1.64 -14.03 5.53
CA GLY A 214 1.88 -13.84 4.10
C GLY A 214 1.41 -12.50 3.51
N THR A 215 0.93 -11.56 4.33
CA THR A 215 0.62 -10.17 3.93
C THR A 215 1.58 -9.19 4.59
N PHE A 216 1.88 -8.08 3.92
CA PHE A 216 2.71 -7.02 4.50
C PHE A 216 2.15 -5.63 4.23
N ALA A 217 2.43 -4.72 5.16
CA ALA A 217 2.08 -3.31 5.04
C ALA A 217 3.23 -2.43 5.52
N VAL A 218 3.43 -1.31 4.85
CA VAL A 218 4.48 -0.34 5.20
C VAL A 218 3.99 1.07 4.99
N LYS A 219 4.17 1.89 6.01
CA LYS A 219 3.89 3.33 5.97
C LYS A 219 5.09 4.07 5.39
N ILE A 220 4.81 4.97 4.46
CA ILE A 220 5.80 5.76 3.73
C ILE A 220 5.43 7.24 3.76
N ASP A 221 6.33 8.11 4.19
CA ASP A 221 6.06 9.56 4.35
C ASP A 221 6.11 10.34 3.02
N ARG A 222 6.49 9.66 1.93
CA ARG A 222 6.53 10.19 0.57
C ARG A 222 5.98 9.14 -0.36
N GLY A 223 4.66 9.17 -0.54
CA GLY A 223 3.94 8.22 -1.37
C GLY A 223 4.55 8.07 -2.76
N GLU A 224 4.90 6.84 -3.12
CA GLU A 224 5.12 6.51 -4.51
C GLU A 224 3.76 6.42 -5.20
N MET A 225 3.57 7.20 -6.27
CA MET A 225 2.34 7.15 -7.07
C MET A 225 2.32 5.87 -7.93
N CYS A 226 2.34 4.70 -7.32
CA CYS A 226 2.19 3.43 -8.02
C CYS A 226 0.83 3.42 -8.75
N GLY A 227 0.83 3.14 -10.05
CA GLY A 227 -0.39 2.78 -10.78
C GLY A 227 -1.34 3.91 -11.19
N ARG A 228 -1.03 5.21 -11.04
CA ARG A 228 -1.88 6.27 -11.61
C ARG A 228 -1.77 6.27 -13.15
N PRO A 229 -2.84 5.98 -13.92
CA PRO A 229 -2.83 6.15 -15.37
C PRO A 229 -2.58 7.63 -15.68
N GLY A 230 -1.50 7.94 -16.40
CA GLY A 230 -1.14 9.32 -16.76
C GLY A 230 -0.09 10.00 -15.88
N HIS A 231 0.35 9.37 -14.78
CA HIS A 231 1.63 9.73 -14.12
C HIS A 231 2.76 8.85 -14.64
N ILE A 232 2.95 8.88 -15.96
CA ILE A 232 4.22 8.46 -16.56
C ILE A 232 5.17 9.61 -16.23
N SER A 233 5.88 9.54 -15.10
CA SER A 233 7.13 10.31 -15.04
C SER A 233 7.99 9.77 -16.18
N ALA A 234 8.17 10.57 -17.23
CA ALA A 234 9.05 10.26 -18.36
C ALA A 234 10.52 10.12 -17.94
N THR A 235 10.81 10.43 -16.68
CA THR A 235 12.04 10.10 -15.97
C THR A 235 11.78 8.85 -15.14
N PRO A 236 12.60 7.78 -15.25
CA PRO A 236 12.59 6.71 -14.26
C PRO A 236 12.91 7.34 -12.92
N VAL A 237 11.89 7.62 -12.11
CA VAL A 237 12.09 7.93 -10.71
C VAL A 237 12.56 6.61 -10.13
N ALA A 238 13.72 6.57 -9.49
CA ALA A 238 14.23 5.35 -8.88
C ALA A 238 13.15 4.82 -7.93
N SER A 239 12.44 3.76 -8.28
CA SER A 239 11.40 3.25 -7.40
C SER A 239 12.05 2.76 -6.12
N ASN A 240 11.43 3.02 -4.98
CA ASN A 240 11.77 2.34 -3.74
C ASN A 240 11.77 0.83 -3.99
N VAL A 241 12.66 0.14 -3.30
CA VAL A 241 12.88 -1.30 -3.48
C VAL A 241 12.25 -2.01 -2.30
N VAL A 242 11.43 -3.03 -2.57
CA VAL A 242 11.04 -3.98 -1.54
C VAL A 242 12.15 -5.00 -1.42
N ARG A 243 12.72 -5.11 -0.22
CA ARG A 243 13.68 -6.13 0.18
C ARG A 243 12.98 -7.17 1.03
N VAL A 244 13.04 -8.40 0.58
CA VAL A 244 12.46 -9.58 1.22
C VAL A 244 13.58 -10.48 1.69
N THR A 245 13.49 -10.96 2.92
CA THR A 245 14.38 -11.98 3.48
C THR A 245 13.62 -13.28 3.63
N LEU A 246 14.13 -14.36 3.04
CA LEU A 246 13.58 -15.72 3.13
C LEU A 246 14.09 -16.42 4.38
N GLY A 247 13.42 -17.52 4.77
CA GLY A 247 13.76 -18.30 5.96
C GLY A 247 15.15 -18.94 5.94
N ASP A 248 15.72 -19.14 4.75
CA ASP A 248 17.10 -19.63 4.55
C ASP A 248 18.16 -18.50 4.59
N GLY A 249 17.72 -17.25 4.80
CA GLY A 249 18.58 -16.06 4.81
C GLY A 249 18.83 -15.44 3.44
N GLN A 250 18.31 -16.00 2.35
CA GLN A 250 18.38 -15.38 1.03
C GLN A 250 17.62 -14.04 1.03
N VAL A 251 18.21 -13.05 0.37
CA VAL A 251 17.59 -11.74 0.18
C VAL A 251 17.19 -11.57 -1.28
N VAL A 252 15.94 -11.20 -1.52
CA VAL A 252 15.39 -10.87 -2.84
C VAL A 252 14.92 -9.42 -2.83
N GLU A 253 15.32 -8.67 -3.85
CA GLU A 253 14.94 -7.27 -4.02
C GLU A 253 14.14 -7.09 -5.31
N GLY A 254 13.14 -6.22 -5.28
CA GLY A 254 12.38 -5.85 -6.47
C GLY A 254 11.69 -4.50 -6.31
N PRO A 255 11.15 -3.94 -7.39
CA PRO A 255 10.52 -2.63 -7.32
C PRO A 255 9.24 -2.69 -6.47
N LEU A 256 9.00 -1.65 -5.66
CA LEU A 256 7.75 -1.48 -4.91
C LEU A 256 6.56 -1.34 -5.86
N CYS A 257 6.70 -0.57 -6.95
CA CYS A 257 5.69 -0.49 -8.00
C CYS A 257 6.08 -1.38 -9.20
N LYS A 258 5.17 -2.25 -9.66
CA LYS A 258 5.33 -2.89 -10.97
C LYS A 258 5.05 -1.86 -12.08
N PRO A 259 5.92 -1.70 -13.09
CA PRO A 259 5.57 -0.90 -14.26
C PRO A 259 4.32 -1.47 -14.90
N THR A 260 3.31 -0.63 -15.15
CA THR A 260 2.16 -1.04 -15.96
C THR A 260 2.64 -1.23 -17.39
N GLY A 261 2.78 -2.47 -17.83
CA GLY A 261 2.89 -2.85 -19.25
C GLY A 261 1.56 -2.69 -19.97
#